data_AF-A0A821EAU4-F1
#
_entry.id   AF-A0A821EAU4-F1
#
_cell.length_a   1.000
_cell.length_b   1.000
_cell.length_c   1.000
_cell.angle_alpha   90.00
_cell.angle_beta   90.00
_cell.angle_gamma   90.00
#
_symmetry.space_group_name_H-M   'P 1'
#
loop_
_entity.id
_entity.type
_entity.pdbx_description
1 polymer ?
#
loop_
_entity_poly.entity_id
_entity_poly.type
_entity_poly.pdbx_seq_one_letter_code
_entity_poly.pdbx_strand_id
1 'polypeptide(L)'
;MYDTIYILYKCGHTFCLLCLERFILTSNHTLQCPICREDLTYLHSTSSKHLKANSILHNLFRQEYVKEYDIRQSETENERKNIIKKRLIIGNRHQLLSYDYDYTRHEWTLFIKFENDHQKDVGQFIKQIIVNLHPTFVPSQIILDKPPFRLTRIGWAVFNISLSIEFHAKWNKSDLVTNWFLSFSDADTQKMMEIEFQKSTDNTTNNTVL
;
A
#
# COMPACT_ATOMS: atom_id res chain seq x y z
N MET A 1 4.55 -9.31 -20.15
CA MET A 1 4.95 -7.88 -20.10
C MET A 1 5.84 -7.54 -18.89
N TYR A 2 5.95 -8.40 -17.86
CA TYR A 2 6.71 -8.13 -16.63
C TYR A 2 8.07 -8.85 -16.52
N ASP A 3 8.39 -9.73 -17.46
CA ASP A 3 9.73 -10.34 -17.58
C ASP A 3 10.63 -9.54 -18.52
N THR A 4 10.14 -8.40 -19.00
CA THR A 4 10.94 -7.46 -19.76
C THR A 4 12.13 -7.04 -18.91
N ILE A 5 13.31 -7.23 -19.47
CA ILE A 5 14.56 -6.86 -18.83
C ILE A 5 14.73 -5.36 -19.01
N TYR A 6 15.05 -4.66 -17.94
CA TYR A 6 15.28 -3.21 -17.96
C TYR A 6 16.73 -2.89 -17.66
N ILE A 7 17.23 -1.89 -18.38
CA ILE A 7 18.56 -1.29 -18.19
C ILE A 7 18.40 -0.09 -17.26
N LEU A 8 19.20 -0.06 -16.19
CA LEU A 8 19.32 1.10 -15.32
C LEU A 8 20.10 2.21 -16.03
N TYR A 9 19.49 3.39 -16.14
CA TYR A 9 20.05 4.51 -16.92
C TYR A 9 21.46 4.93 -16.49
N LYS A 10 21.78 4.93 -15.19
CA LYS A 10 23.08 5.42 -14.68
C LYS A 10 24.22 4.40 -14.79
N CYS A 11 23.97 3.13 -14.47
CA CYS A 11 25.02 2.12 -14.39
C CYS A 11 24.99 1.06 -15.49
N GLY A 12 23.95 1.04 -16.34
CA GLY A 12 23.83 0.09 -17.45
C GLY A 12 23.49 -1.35 -17.04
N HIS A 13 23.40 -1.64 -15.74
CA HIS A 13 23.04 -2.97 -15.26
C HIS A 13 21.59 -3.33 -15.57
N THR A 14 21.36 -4.62 -15.81
CA THR A 14 20.08 -5.15 -16.26
C THR A 14 19.39 -5.97 -15.17
N PHE A 15 18.09 -5.75 -15.01
CA PHE A 15 17.26 -6.48 -14.05
C PHE A 15 15.92 -6.83 -14.68
N CYS A 16 15.32 -7.94 -14.25
CA CYS A 16 13.92 -8.20 -14.53
C CYS A 16 13.05 -7.14 -13.81
N LEU A 17 11.97 -6.66 -14.42
CA LEU A 17 11.13 -5.59 -13.83
C LEU A 17 10.67 -5.96 -12.42
N LEU A 18 10.15 -7.18 -12.25
CA LEU A 18 9.65 -7.67 -10.97
C LEU A 18 10.76 -7.76 -9.90
N CYS A 19 11.96 -8.16 -10.30
CA CYS A 19 13.12 -8.25 -9.44
C CYS A 19 13.53 -6.86 -8.94
N LEU A 20 13.48 -5.87 -9.84
CA LEU A 20 13.80 -4.49 -9.54
C LEU A 20 12.74 -3.86 -8.61
N GLU A 21 11.46 -4.08 -8.90
CA GLU A 21 10.35 -3.60 -8.04
C GLU A 21 10.44 -4.18 -6.62
N ARG A 22 10.69 -5.48 -6.48
CA ARG A 22 10.93 -6.11 -5.17
C ARG A 22 12.12 -5.54 -4.43
N PHE A 23 13.23 -5.35 -5.15
CA PHE A 23 14.43 -4.77 -4.57
C PHE A 23 14.15 -3.37 -4.03
N ILE A 24 13.41 -2.54 -4.77
CA ILE A 24 13.00 -1.21 -4.32
C ILE A 24 12.10 -1.30 -3.08
N LEU A 25 11.09 -2.18 -3.09
CA LEU A 25 10.13 -2.31 -1.99
C LEU A 25 10.76 -2.82 -0.68
N THR A 26 11.80 -3.64 -0.76
CA THR A 26 12.49 -4.22 0.40
C THR A 26 13.63 -3.36 0.93
N SER A 27 14.02 -2.32 0.19
CA SER A 27 15.16 -1.45 0.56
C SER A 27 14.71 -0.34 1.50
N ASN A 28 15.06 -0.46 2.79
CA ASN A 28 14.57 0.48 3.82
C ASN A 28 15.36 1.79 3.96
N HIS A 29 16.64 1.87 3.57
CA HIS A 29 17.47 3.04 3.92
C HIS A 29 18.45 3.56 2.85
N THR A 30 18.94 2.72 1.93
CA THR A 30 19.83 3.15 0.82
C THR A 30 19.62 2.27 -0.40
N LEU A 31 19.04 2.82 -1.47
CA LEU A 31 18.83 2.07 -2.71
C LEU A 31 20.09 2.18 -3.58
N GLN A 32 20.90 1.12 -3.60
CA GLN A 32 22.13 1.03 -4.38
C GLN A 32 22.08 -0.13 -5.36
N CYS A 33 22.74 -0.01 -6.51
CA CYS A 33 22.82 -1.08 -7.49
C CYS A 33 23.50 -2.32 -6.88
N PRO A 34 22.89 -3.51 -6.90
CA PRO A 34 23.51 -4.73 -6.36
C PRO A 34 24.83 -5.12 -7.03
N ILE A 35 25.09 -4.63 -8.25
CA ILE A 35 26.26 -5.02 -9.04
C ILE A 35 27.41 -4.03 -8.84
N CYS A 36 27.15 -2.73 -8.92
CA CYS A 36 28.20 -1.71 -8.88
C CYS A 36 28.06 -0.68 -7.75
N ARG A 37 27.05 -0.81 -6.89
CA ARG A 37 26.76 0.10 -5.76
C ARG A 37 26.42 1.55 -6.14
N GLU A 38 26.18 1.83 -7.42
CA GLU A 38 25.69 3.12 -7.90
C GLU A 38 24.37 3.51 -7.19
N ASP A 39 24.19 4.79 -6.88
CA ASP A 39 22.98 5.29 -6.23
C ASP A 39 21.76 5.20 -7.16
N LEU A 40 20.73 4.49 -6.70
CA LEU A 40 19.48 4.23 -7.41
C LEU A 40 18.28 4.98 -6.82
N THR A 41 18.48 5.90 -5.87
CA THR A 41 17.40 6.69 -5.24
C THR A 41 16.44 7.37 -6.22
N TYR A 42 16.88 7.67 -7.46
CA TYR A 42 16.05 8.16 -8.55
C TYR A 42 14.88 7.24 -8.96
N LEU A 43 14.91 5.96 -8.55
CA LEU A 43 13.83 5.00 -8.78
C LEU A 43 12.67 5.10 -7.78
N HIS A 44 12.84 5.81 -6.65
CA HIS A 44 11.78 5.96 -5.62
C HIS A 44 10.60 6.80 -6.13
N SER A 45 10.86 7.74 -7.03
CA SER A 45 9.85 8.60 -7.66
C SER A 45 9.39 7.98 -8.97
N THR A 46 8.62 6.89 -8.87
CA THR A 46 8.04 6.08 -9.96
C THR A 46 7.86 6.85 -11.28
N SER A 47 8.89 6.85 -12.11
CA SER A 47 8.86 7.43 -13.44
C SER A 47 9.56 6.45 -14.36
N SER A 48 8.77 5.74 -15.16
CA SER A 48 9.19 4.84 -16.25
C SER A 48 10.23 5.47 -17.21
N LYS A 49 10.46 6.78 -17.12
CA LYS A 49 11.48 7.55 -17.86
C LYS A 49 12.93 7.11 -17.62
N HIS A 50 13.23 6.42 -16.51
CA HIS A 50 14.62 6.04 -16.15
C HIS A 50 14.96 4.57 -16.38
N LEU A 51 14.07 3.82 -17.02
CA LEU A 51 14.24 2.41 -17.34
C LEU A 51 14.06 2.19 -18.84
N LYS A 52 15.02 1.53 -19.49
CA LYS A 52 14.92 1.16 -20.91
C LYS A 52 14.81 -0.35 -21.06
N ALA A 53 13.78 -0.82 -21.78
CA ALA A 53 13.64 -2.23 -22.08
C ALA A 53 14.82 -2.73 -22.95
N ASN A 54 15.45 -3.83 -22.54
CA ASN A 54 16.46 -4.55 -23.29
C ASN A 54 15.81 -5.73 -24.03
N SER A 55 15.19 -5.43 -25.17
CA SER A 55 14.52 -6.45 -26.00
C SER A 55 15.49 -7.50 -26.53
N ILE A 56 16.73 -7.12 -26.82
CA ILE A 56 17.78 -8.03 -27.31
C ILE A 56 18.05 -9.08 -26.23
N LEU A 57 18.40 -8.65 -25.02
CA LEU A 57 18.73 -9.58 -23.93
C LEU A 57 17.52 -10.43 -23.53
N HIS A 58 16.31 -9.87 -23.57
CA HIS A 58 15.08 -10.63 -23.32
C HIS A 58 14.90 -11.78 -24.32
N ASN A 59 15.15 -11.52 -25.60
CA ASN A 59 15.02 -12.54 -26.65
C ASN A 59 16.14 -13.57 -26.56
N LEU A 60 17.38 -13.14 -26.29
CA LEU A 60 18.51 -14.05 -26.11
C LEU A 60 18.31 -14.99 -24.93
N PHE A 61 17.85 -14.50 -23.77
CA PHE A 61 17.56 -15.39 -22.64
C PHE A 61 16.46 -16.40 -22.94
N ARG A 62 15.42 -15.99 -23.69
CA ARG A 62 14.37 -16.92 -24.13
C ARG A 62 14.91 -18.01 -25.08
N GLN A 63 15.88 -17.68 -25.94
CA GLN A 63 16.43 -18.61 -26.92
C GLN A 63 17.47 -19.55 -26.32
N GLU A 64 18.42 -19.01 -25.55
CA GLU A 64 19.58 -19.74 -25.05
C GLU A 64 19.33 -20.43 -23.70
N TYR A 65 18.38 -19.93 -22.89
CA TYR A 65 18.09 -20.41 -21.53
C TYR A 65 16.60 -20.75 -21.36
N VAL A 66 16.07 -21.56 -22.29
CA VAL A 66 14.64 -21.89 -22.37
C VAL A 66 14.10 -22.44 -21.05
N LYS A 67 14.80 -23.40 -20.43
CA LYS A 67 14.34 -24.10 -19.22
C LYS A 67 14.27 -23.14 -18.03
N GLU A 68 15.32 -22.36 -17.82
CA GLU A 68 15.43 -21.36 -16.76
C GLU A 68 14.38 -20.26 -16.95
N TYR A 69 14.15 -19.84 -18.20
CA TYR A 69 13.11 -18.89 -18.55
C TYR A 69 11.71 -19.41 -18.20
N ASP A 70 11.40 -20.67 -18.53
CA ASP A 70 10.12 -21.30 -18.24
C ASP A 70 9.90 -21.47 -16.72
N ILE A 71 10.93 -21.88 -15.98
CA ILE A 71 10.89 -21.94 -14.52
C ILE A 71 10.56 -20.55 -13.97
N ARG A 72 11.27 -19.50 -14.44
CA ARG A 72 11.06 -18.14 -13.96
C ARG A 72 9.66 -17.62 -14.28
N GLN A 73 9.09 -17.95 -15.45
CA GLN A 73 7.70 -17.64 -15.79
C GLN A 73 6.73 -18.30 -14.80
N SER A 74 6.95 -19.57 -14.46
CA SER A 74 6.11 -20.30 -13.51
C SER A 74 6.16 -19.71 -12.10
N GLU A 75 7.35 -19.28 -11.65
CA GLU A 75 7.54 -18.58 -10.39
C GLU A 75 6.79 -17.25 -10.38
N THR A 76 6.97 -16.41 -11.41
CA THR A 76 6.27 -15.14 -11.57
C THR A 76 4.75 -15.32 -11.53
N GLU A 77 4.23 -16.36 -12.19
CA GLU A 77 2.79 -16.63 -12.22
C GLU A 77 2.26 -17.13 -10.87
N ASN A 78 3.02 -17.97 -10.16
CA ASN A 78 2.68 -18.38 -8.81
C ASN A 78 2.71 -17.21 -7.82
N GLU A 79 3.66 -16.29 -7.98
CA GLU A 79 3.74 -15.07 -7.19
C GLU A 79 2.53 -14.16 -7.42
N ARG A 80 2.03 -14.07 -8.67
CA ARG A 80 0.78 -13.34 -8.97
C ARG A 80 -0.44 -13.95 -8.29
N LYS A 81 -0.53 -15.29 -8.26
CA LYS A 81 -1.61 -15.99 -7.54
C LYS A 81 -1.60 -15.69 -6.03
N ASN A 82 -0.45 -15.27 -5.48
CA ASN A 82 -0.29 -14.88 -4.09
C ASN A 82 -0.58 -13.40 -3.81
N ILE A 83 -0.94 -12.60 -4.82
CA ILE A 83 -1.37 -11.20 -4.65
C ILE A 83 -2.85 -11.16 -4.27
N ILE A 84 -3.15 -10.54 -3.13
CA ILE A 84 -4.51 -10.29 -2.66
C ILE A 84 -4.82 -8.80 -2.87
N LYS A 85 -5.81 -8.51 -3.71
CA LYS A 85 -6.32 -7.15 -3.94
C LYS A 85 -7.48 -6.86 -3.00
N LYS A 86 -7.44 -5.71 -2.31
CA LYS A 86 -8.54 -5.22 -1.47
C LYS A 86 -8.84 -3.76 -1.82
N ARG A 87 -10.12 -3.42 -1.90
CA ARG A 87 -10.58 -2.04 -2.10
C ARG A 87 -10.82 -1.38 -0.75
N LEU A 88 -9.88 -0.53 -0.35
CA LEU A 88 -9.96 0.26 0.86
C LEU A 88 -10.91 1.44 0.64
N ILE A 89 -11.85 1.61 1.58
CA ILE A 89 -12.82 2.69 1.61
C ILE A 89 -12.49 3.56 2.81
N ILE A 90 -12.31 4.85 2.56
CA ILE A 90 -12.18 5.90 3.58
C ILE A 90 -13.33 6.87 3.36
N GLY A 91 -14.10 7.13 4.41
CA GLY A 91 -15.24 8.02 4.28
C GLY A 91 -15.72 8.57 5.61
N ASN A 92 -16.66 9.49 5.55
CA ASN A 92 -17.38 9.94 6.72
C ASN A 92 -18.88 10.00 6.48
N ARG A 93 -19.62 9.71 7.54
CA ARG A 93 -21.04 10.03 7.66
C ARG A 93 -21.25 11.12 8.69
N HIS A 94 -22.36 11.84 8.60
CA HIS A 94 -22.69 12.84 9.60
C HIS A 94 -24.20 12.98 9.83
N GLN A 95 -24.56 13.53 10.98
CA GLN A 95 -25.91 13.90 11.34
C GLN A 95 -25.89 15.28 12.01
N LEU A 96 -26.84 16.14 11.62
CA LEU A 96 -27.04 17.44 12.27
C LEU A 96 -27.62 17.22 13.67
N LEU A 97 -27.03 17.87 14.68
CA LEU A 97 -27.51 17.86 16.06
C LEU A 97 -28.41 19.08 16.28
N SER A 98 -29.69 18.85 16.56
CA SER A 98 -30.73 19.90 16.58
C SER A 98 -31.04 20.50 17.96
N TYR A 99 -30.21 20.28 18.97
CA TYR A 99 -30.50 20.77 20.33
C TYR A 99 -29.85 22.14 20.62
N ASP A 100 -30.67 23.09 21.09
CA ASP A 100 -30.46 24.21 22.04
C ASP A 100 -29.19 25.08 21.99
N TYR A 101 -28.44 25.11 20.88
CA TYR A 101 -27.27 25.97 20.75
C TYR A 101 -27.35 26.84 19.50
N ASP A 102 -26.82 28.05 19.58
CA ASP A 102 -26.79 29.07 18.50
C ASP A 102 -25.93 28.68 17.27
N TYR A 103 -25.37 27.47 17.24
CA TYR A 103 -24.44 27.03 16.20
C TYR A 103 -24.75 25.63 15.69
N THR A 104 -24.71 25.46 14.37
CA THR A 104 -24.87 24.17 13.69
C THR A 104 -23.72 23.25 14.03
N ARG A 105 -24.03 22.11 14.68
CA ARG A 105 -23.05 21.07 15.00
C ARG A 105 -23.46 19.76 14.36
N HIS A 106 -22.46 19.05 13.88
CA HIS A 106 -22.61 17.74 13.27
C HIS A 106 -21.93 16.72 14.17
N GLU A 107 -22.64 15.64 14.49
CA GLU A 107 -21.96 14.42 14.87
C GLU A 107 -21.49 13.75 13.58
N TRP A 108 -20.19 13.53 13.46
CA TRP A 108 -19.60 12.88 12.30
C TRP A 108 -18.84 11.63 12.72
N THR A 109 -18.87 10.62 11.86
CA THR A 109 -18.15 9.36 12.04
C THR A 109 -17.26 9.12 10.84
N LEU A 110 -15.95 9.22 11.04
CA LEU A 110 -14.94 8.71 10.10
C LEU A 110 -14.98 7.18 10.15
N PHE A 111 -14.88 6.52 8.99
CA PHE A 111 -14.75 5.08 8.89
C PHE A 111 -13.71 4.68 7.85
N ILE A 112 -12.97 3.61 8.17
CA ILE A 112 -12.03 2.95 7.26
C ILE A 112 -12.38 1.46 7.23
N LYS A 113 -12.66 0.92 6.05
CA LYS A 113 -13.08 -0.49 5.84
C LYS A 113 -12.67 -0.99 4.47
N PHE A 114 -12.77 -2.29 4.22
CA PHE A 114 -12.73 -2.84 2.86
C PHE A 114 -14.15 -3.02 2.28
N GLU A 115 -14.29 -2.96 0.95
CA GLU A 115 -15.58 -3.05 0.23
C GLU A 115 -16.42 -4.28 0.59
N ASN A 116 -15.78 -5.44 0.82
CA ASN A 116 -16.45 -6.73 1.06
C ASN A 116 -16.41 -7.19 2.53
N ASP A 117 -16.24 -6.29 3.49
CA ASP A 117 -15.89 -6.68 4.86
C ASP A 117 -17.10 -7.06 5.76
N HIS A 118 -17.21 -8.35 6.07
CA HIS A 118 -17.98 -8.89 7.20
C HIS A 118 -17.26 -8.67 8.54
N GLN A 119 -16.88 -7.44 8.90
CA GLN A 119 -16.23 -7.01 10.16
C GLN A 119 -14.96 -7.75 10.65
N LYS A 120 -14.61 -8.94 10.12
CA LYS A 120 -13.49 -9.78 10.53
C LYS A 120 -12.28 -9.67 9.60
N ASP A 121 -12.43 -9.11 8.40
CA ASP A 121 -11.35 -9.13 7.41
C ASP A 121 -10.40 -7.95 7.58
N VAL A 122 -10.86 -6.72 7.85
CA VAL A 122 -9.96 -5.55 7.86
C VAL A 122 -8.84 -5.65 8.90
N GLY A 123 -9.14 -6.19 10.09
CA GLY A 123 -8.14 -6.41 11.14
C GLY A 123 -7.08 -7.46 10.79
N GLN A 124 -7.29 -8.29 9.75
CA GLN A 124 -6.26 -9.20 9.27
C GLN A 124 -5.13 -8.45 8.53
N PHE A 125 -5.46 -7.30 7.92
CA PHE A 125 -4.55 -6.51 7.09
C PHE A 125 -4.02 -5.29 7.81
N ILE A 126 -4.89 -4.53 8.47
CA ILE A 126 -4.55 -3.28 9.15
C ILE A 126 -4.27 -3.57 10.62
N LYS A 127 -3.06 -3.20 11.07
CA LYS A 127 -2.64 -3.32 12.45
C LYS A 127 -3.22 -2.18 13.29
N GLN A 128 -3.07 -0.94 12.83
CA GLN A 128 -3.62 0.24 13.49
C GLN A 128 -3.73 1.41 12.51
N ILE A 129 -4.52 2.42 12.89
CA ILE A 129 -4.66 3.67 12.15
C ILE A 129 -4.42 4.83 13.11
N ILE A 130 -3.44 5.67 12.80
CA ILE A 130 -3.20 6.93 13.49
C ILE A 130 -4.00 8.02 12.77
N VAL A 131 -4.95 8.62 13.48
CA VAL A 131 -5.82 9.68 13.01
C VAL A 131 -5.38 11.00 13.62
N ASN A 132 -4.90 11.92 12.78
CA ASN A 132 -4.53 13.28 13.18
C ASN A 132 -5.65 14.24 12.79
N LEU A 133 -6.35 14.74 13.81
CA LEU A 133 -7.39 15.74 13.72
C LEU A 133 -6.81 17.16 13.80
N HIS A 134 -7.67 18.14 13.54
CA HIS A 134 -7.34 19.54 13.79
C HIS A 134 -6.98 19.77 15.29
N PRO A 135 -6.01 20.66 15.61
CA PRO A 135 -5.54 20.88 16.99
C PRO A 135 -6.60 21.29 18.02
N THR A 136 -7.77 21.76 17.57
CA THR A 136 -8.90 22.11 18.44
C THR A 136 -9.59 20.89 19.06
N PHE A 137 -9.35 19.68 18.55
CA PHE A 137 -9.86 18.44 19.14
C PHE A 137 -8.90 17.95 20.23
N VAL A 138 -9.44 17.49 21.36
CA VAL A 138 -8.66 16.90 22.45
C VAL A 138 -9.15 15.47 22.72
N PRO A 139 -8.29 14.44 22.56
CA PRO A 139 -6.97 14.50 21.93
C PRO A 139 -7.08 14.77 20.42
N SER A 140 -6.07 15.45 19.86
CA SER A 140 -5.97 15.75 18.42
C SER A 140 -5.36 14.59 17.62
N GLN A 141 -4.70 13.65 18.29
CA GLN A 141 -4.23 12.41 17.70
C GLN A 141 -4.92 11.22 18.38
N ILE A 142 -5.49 10.31 17.58
CA ILE A 142 -6.18 9.12 18.04
C ILE A 142 -5.59 7.90 17.35
N ILE A 143 -5.33 6.84 18.09
CA ILE A 143 -4.94 5.54 17.55
C ILE A 143 -6.16 4.63 17.56
N LEU A 144 -6.50 4.08 16.39
CA LEU A 144 -7.51 3.04 16.24
C LEU A 144 -6.79 1.71 16.01
N ASP A 145 -6.75 0.87 17.04
CA ASP A 145 -5.97 -0.39 17.08
C ASP A 145 -6.83 -1.64 16.86
N LYS A 146 -8.16 -1.50 16.80
CA LYS A 146 -9.10 -2.62 16.63
C LYS A 146 -10.23 -2.29 15.64
N PRO A 147 -10.67 -3.28 14.84
CA PRO A 147 -11.87 -3.13 14.02
C PRO A 147 -13.14 -3.12 14.89
N PRO A 148 -14.24 -2.47 14.43
CA PRO A 148 -14.30 -1.66 13.22
C PRO A 148 -13.55 -0.32 13.40
N PHE A 149 -12.69 0.03 12.45
CA PHE A 149 -11.89 1.26 12.51
C PHE A 149 -12.78 2.48 12.24
N ARG A 150 -13.31 3.06 13.31
CA ARG A 150 -14.23 4.20 13.28
C ARG A 150 -13.88 5.21 14.36
N LEU A 151 -14.10 6.49 14.05
CA LEU A 151 -13.93 7.58 14.99
C LEU A 151 -15.13 8.53 14.90
N THR A 152 -15.85 8.69 16.01
CA THR A 152 -16.98 9.60 16.12
C THR A 152 -16.60 10.82 16.96
N ARG A 153 -16.95 12.01 16.47
CA ARG A 153 -16.72 13.30 17.12
C ARG A 153 -17.83 14.29 16.75
N ILE A 154 -17.91 15.38 17.50
CA ILE A 154 -18.83 16.48 17.25
C ILE A 154 -18.02 17.68 16.78
N GLY A 155 -18.49 18.36 15.73
CA GLY A 155 -17.85 19.57 15.23
C GLY A 155 -18.73 20.33 14.25
N TRP A 156 -18.35 21.56 13.95
CA TRP A 156 -19.04 22.44 13.00
C TRP A 156 -18.25 22.66 11.72
N ALA A 157 -16.95 22.35 11.73
CA ALA A 157 -16.03 22.61 10.62
C ALA A 157 -15.78 21.37 9.75
N VAL A 158 -15.50 21.63 8.47
CA VAL A 158 -14.91 20.69 7.50
C VAL A 158 -13.40 20.89 7.46
N PHE A 159 -12.61 19.81 7.34
CA PHE A 159 -11.14 19.90 7.37
C PHE A 159 -10.48 18.62 6.85
N ASN A 160 -9.19 18.70 6.51
CA ASN A 160 -8.37 17.53 6.19
C ASN A 160 -7.95 16.77 7.44
N ILE A 161 -8.27 15.49 7.49
CA ILE A 161 -7.81 14.52 8.49
C ILE A 161 -6.63 13.76 7.88
N SER A 162 -5.47 13.81 8.54
CA SER A 162 -4.30 13.04 8.11
C SER A 162 -4.33 11.65 8.75
N LEU A 163 -4.22 10.62 7.92
CA LEU A 163 -4.32 9.21 8.28
C LEU A 163 -2.99 8.51 7.99
N SER A 164 -2.47 7.80 8.97
CA SER A 164 -1.38 6.83 8.79
C SER A 164 -1.92 5.45 9.12
N ILE A 165 -1.99 4.60 8.10
CA ILE A 165 -2.52 3.23 8.17
C ILE A 165 -1.33 2.28 8.20
N GLU A 166 -1.12 1.64 9.33
CA GLU A 166 -0.09 0.63 9.53
C GLU A 166 -0.64 -0.75 9.17
N PHE A 167 0.04 -1.46 8.28
CA PHE A 167 -0.35 -2.82 7.91
C PHE A 167 0.41 -3.86 8.74
N HIS A 168 -0.18 -5.04 8.94
CA HIS A 168 0.54 -6.13 9.59
C HIS A 168 1.76 -6.56 8.77
N ALA A 169 2.92 -6.70 9.43
CA ALA A 169 4.21 -7.03 8.82
C ALA A 169 4.19 -8.26 7.90
N LYS A 170 3.34 -9.26 8.19
CA LYS A 170 3.15 -10.48 7.37
C LYS A 170 2.77 -10.21 5.92
N TRP A 171 2.24 -9.02 5.62
CA TRP A 171 1.84 -8.62 4.27
C TRP A 171 2.93 -7.89 3.48
N ASN A 172 4.10 -7.66 4.10
CA ASN A 172 5.24 -6.95 3.50
C ASN A 172 4.83 -5.65 2.77
N LYS A 173 3.86 -4.94 3.35
CA LYS A 173 3.26 -3.74 2.76
C LYS A 173 3.63 -2.53 3.58
N SER A 174 4.30 -1.57 2.95
CA SER A 174 4.60 -0.28 3.59
C SER A 174 3.33 0.45 3.98
N ASP A 175 3.41 1.15 5.11
CA ASP A 175 2.33 1.97 5.65
C ASP A 175 1.79 2.94 4.60
N LEU A 176 0.48 3.19 4.68
CA LEU A 176 -0.20 4.12 3.81
C LEU A 176 -0.45 5.43 4.56
N VAL A 177 0.15 6.51 4.07
CA VAL A 177 -0.16 7.87 4.51
C VAL A 177 -1.12 8.51 3.51
N THR A 178 -2.26 8.99 3.98
CA THR A 178 -3.27 9.62 3.13
C THR A 178 -4.07 10.68 3.89
N ASN A 179 -4.77 11.53 3.15
CA ASN A 179 -5.62 12.57 3.73
C ASN A 179 -7.08 12.34 3.33
N TRP A 180 -7.98 12.51 4.29
CA TRP A 180 -9.42 12.51 4.08
C TRP A 180 -9.97 13.90 4.34
N PHE A 181 -10.71 14.48 3.39
CA PHE A 181 -11.40 15.74 3.61
C PHE A 181 -12.77 15.47 4.24
N LEU A 182 -12.93 15.80 5.52
CA LEU A 182 -14.19 15.71 6.24
C LEU A 182 -15.18 16.71 5.63
N SER A 183 -16.29 16.24 5.07
CA SER A 183 -17.35 17.08 4.51
C SER A 183 -18.73 16.76 5.10
N PHE A 184 -19.62 17.76 5.09
CA PHE A 184 -21.02 17.63 5.50
C PHE A 184 -22.01 17.86 4.35
N SER A 185 -21.56 17.70 3.10
CA SER A 185 -22.39 17.89 1.90
C SER A 185 -23.39 16.76 1.70
N ASP A 186 -22.96 15.53 1.96
CA ASP A 186 -23.73 14.31 1.77
C ASP A 186 -23.62 13.43 3.00
N ALA A 187 -24.67 12.67 3.28
CA ALA A 187 -24.74 11.83 4.47
C ALA A 187 -23.66 10.73 4.52
N ASP A 188 -23.04 10.37 3.39
CA ASP A 188 -22.02 9.32 3.30
C ASP A 188 -21.01 9.59 2.17
N THR A 189 -20.05 10.50 2.40
CA THR A 189 -18.96 10.76 1.45
C THR A 189 -17.83 9.75 1.62
N GLN A 190 -17.34 9.18 0.52
CA GLN A 190 -16.28 8.17 0.56
C GLN A 190 -15.35 8.22 -0.66
N LYS A 191 -14.12 7.77 -0.47
CA LYS A 191 -13.12 7.50 -1.51
C LYS A 191 -12.70 6.04 -1.44
N MET A 192 -12.54 5.44 -2.61
CA MET A 192 -12.05 4.08 -2.78
C MET A 192 -10.63 4.08 -3.33
N MET A 193 -9.82 3.13 -2.87
CA MET A 193 -8.48 2.87 -3.42
C MET A 193 -8.15 1.38 -3.38
N GLU A 194 -7.48 0.89 -4.43
CA GLU A 194 -7.02 -0.50 -4.48
C GLU A 194 -5.69 -0.63 -3.72
N ILE A 195 -5.63 -1.62 -2.82
CA ILE A 195 -4.44 -2.00 -2.07
C ILE A 195 -4.10 -3.45 -2.45
N GLU A 196 -2.86 -3.66 -2.85
CA GLU A 196 -2.33 -4.99 -3.15
C GLU A 196 -1.48 -5.48 -1.97
N PHE A 197 -1.76 -6.69 -1.52
CA PHE A 197 -1.02 -7.39 -0.47
C PHE A 197 -0.35 -8.64 -1.03
N GLN A 198 0.86 -8.94 -0.60
CA GLN A 198 1.54 -10.19 -0.93
C GLN A 198 1.40 -11.15 0.23
N LYS A 199 0.84 -12.34 -0.01
CA LYS A 199 0.81 -13.40 1.00
C LYS A 199 2.24 -13.88 1.26
N SER A 200 2.67 -13.92 2.52
CA SER A 200 3.96 -14.53 2.87
C SER A 200 3.94 -16.00 2.44
N THR A 201 4.93 -16.40 1.65
CA THR A 201 5.23 -17.82 1.45
C THR A 201 5.96 -18.27 2.71
N ASP A 202 5.27 -18.96 3.61
CA ASP A 202 5.92 -19.60 4.75
C ASP A 202 6.85 -20.70 4.20
N ASN A 203 8.11 -20.37 3.99
CA ASN A 203 9.18 -21.35 3.75
C ASN A 203 9.52 -22.00 5.10
N THR A 204 8.63 -22.84 5.61
CA THR A 204 8.96 -23.81 6.66
C THR A 204 9.27 -25.15 6.01
N THR A 205 10.34 -25.19 5.21
CA THR A 205 11.00 -26.46 4.89
C THR A 205 12.13 -26.65 5.88
N ASN A 206 11.87 -27.51 6.86
CA ASN A 206 12.85 -28.02 7.81
C ASN A 206 14.06 -28.57 7.04
N ASN A 207 15.18 -27.84 7.09
CA ASN A 207 16.49 -28.42 6.81
C ASN A 207 16.84 -29.38 7.94
N THR A 208 16.35 -30.61 7.85
CA THR A 208 16.95 -31.74 8.56
C THR A 208 18.14 -32.19 7.72
N VAL A 209 19.32 -31.72 8.11
CA VAL A 209 20.60 -32.25 7.65
C VAL A 209 20.86 -33.55 8.42
N LEU A 210 20.89 -34.68 7.72
CA LEU A 210 21.66 -35.87 8.08
C LEU A 210 22.33 -36.38 6.80
#